data_AF-A0A0B2P685-F1
#
_entry.id   AF-A0A0B2P685-F1
#
_cell.length_a   1.000
_cell.length_b   1.000
_cell.length_c   1.000
_cell.angle_alpha   90.00
_cell.angle_beta   90.00
_cell.angle_gamma   90.00
#
_symmetry.space_group_name_H-M   'P 1'
#
loop_
_entity.id
_entity.type
_entity.pdbx_description
1 polymer ?
#
loop_
_entity_poly.entity_id
_entity_poly.type
_entity_poly.pdbx_seq_one_letter_code
_entity_poly.pdbx_strand_id
1 'polypeptide(L)'
;PPKKKEEEEVITSRIYDATVIGEPLAIGKEKGKIWEKLMNARVVYLGEAEQVPVRDDRELELEIVKNLHRRCLVKEKRLSLALEVFPANLQEPLNQYMDKKIDGDTLKSYTLHWPPQRWQEYEPILSYCHENGIRLVACGTPLKILRTVQAEGIRGLTKDERKLYAPPAGSGFISGFTSISRRSSVDSTQNLSIPFGPSSYLSAQARVVDEYSMSQIILQNVLDGGVTGMLIVVTGASHVTYGSRGTGVPARISGKIQKKNHAVILLDPERQFIRREGEVPVADFLWYSAARPCSRNCFDRAEIARVMNAAGQRRDALPQDLQKGIDLGLVSPEVLQNFFDLEQYPLISELTHRFQGFRERLLADPKFLHRLAIEEAISITTTLLAQYEKRKENFFQEIDYVITDTVRGSVVDFFTVWLPAPTLSFLSYADEMKAPDNIGSLMGLLGSIPDNAFQKNPAGINWNLNHRIASVVFGGLKLASVGFISSIGAVASSNSLYAIRKVFNPAVVTEQRIMRSPILKTAVIYACFLGISANLRYQIIAGVVEHRLSEQFASQTFFVNMLSFVARTVNSYWGTQQWIDLARFTGLQVRKTESPTSDTPNPAAILCNETEEASIDEIEK
;
A
#
# COMPACT_ATOMS: atom_id res chain seq x y z
N PRO A 1 24.41 -38.91 11.21
CA PRO A 1 23.38 -38.09 10.54
C PRO A 1 23.30 -36.68 11.15
N PRO A 2 23.51 -35.60 10.37
CA PRO A 2 23.36 -34.26 10.91
C PRO A 2 21.89 -34.04 11.25
N LYS A 3 21.62 -33.50 12.44
CA LYS A 3 20.28 -33.07 12.87
C LYS A 3 19.74 -32.12 11.81
N LYS A 4 18.65 -32.49 11.15
CA LYS A 4 17.81 -31.55 10.40
C LYS A 4 17.51 -30.40 11.35
N LYS A 5 18.03 -29.20 11.04
CA LYS A 5 17.48 -27.97 11.61
C LYS A 5 16.01 -27.97 11.22
N GLU A 6 15.13 -27.96 12.21
CA GLU A 6 13.74 -27.61 11.98
C GLU A 6 13.78 -26.25 11.28
N GLU A 7 13.36 -26.21 10.02
CA GLU A 7 13.05 -24.96 9.35
C GLU A 7 11.99 -24.29 10.23
N GLU A 8 12.39 -23.27 11.00
CA GLU A 8 11.44 -22.36 11.63
C GLU A 8 10.56 -21.87 10.49
N GLU A 9 9.30 -22.35 10.45
CA GLU A 9 8.29 -21.85 9.53
C GLU A 9 8.36 -20.33 9.61
N VAL A 10 8.68 -19.70 8.47
CA VAL A 10 8.71 -18.25 8.34
C VAL A 10 7.27 -17.78 8.52
N ILE A 11 6.87 -17.62 9.77
CA ILE A 11 5.59 -17.02 10.17
C ILE A 11 5.66 -15.60 9.63
N THR A 12 4.93 -15.36 8.54
CA THR A 12 4.85 -14.08 7.83
C THR A 12 4.12 -13.03 8.68
N SER A 13 3.37 -13.46 9.70
CA SER A 13 2.60 -12.62 10.60
C SER A 13 3.43 -12.02 11.76
N ARG A 14 2.98 -10.86 12.25
CA ARG A 14 3.67 -10.05 13.26
C ARG A 14 2.90 -10.10 14.58
N ILE A 15 3.62 -10.30 15.68
CA ILE A 15 3.00 -10.56 16.98
C ILE A 15 3.56 -9.59 18.02
N TYR A 16 2.70 -9.02 18.83
CA TYR A 16 3.05 -8.10 19.90
C TYR A 16 2.55 -8.62 21.23
N ASP A 17 3.38 -8.49 22.27
CA ASP A 17 2.98 -8.66 23.65
C ASP A 17 2.14 -7.46 24.08
N ALA A 18 0.87 -7.73 24.37
CA ALA A 18 -0.09 -6.71 24.76
C ALA A 18 -0.23 -6.54 26.27
N THR A 19 0.51 -7.33 27.07
CA THR A 19 0.37 -7.37 28.54
C THR A 19 1.02 -6.18 29.26
N VAL A 20 1.91 -5.45 28.58
CA VAL A 20 2.59 -4.27 29.11
C VAL A 20 1.68 -3.05 29.21
N ILE A 21 1.88 -2.21 30.22
CA ILE A 21 1.24 -0.90 30.36
C ILE A 21 2.01 0.07 29.46
N GLY A 22 1.37 0.60 28.42
CA GLY A 22 2.04 1.38 27.37
C GLY A 22 1.84 0.76 25.99
N GLU A 23 2.79 0.98 25.08
CA GLU A 23 2.71 0.43 23.73
C GLU A 23 3.08 -1.06 23.68
N PRO A 24 2.36 -1.88 22.88
CA PRO A 24 2.67 -3.30 22.73
C PRO A 24 4.11 -3.52 22.24
N LEU A 25 4.79 -4.53 22.81
CA LEU A 25 6.18 -4.85 22.44
C LEU A 25 6.21 -5.92 21.35
N ALA A 26 6.93 -5.66 20.26
CA ALA A 26 7.10 -6.65 19.19
C ALA A 26 7.81 -7.89 19.72
N ILE A 27 7.24 -9.07 19.49
CA ILE A 27 7.86 -10.34 19.86
C ILE A 27 8.74 -10.79 18.70
N GLY A 28 10.02 -10.42 18.76
CA GLY A 28 11.06 -10.79 17.80
C GLY A 28 11.43 -12.28 17.84
N LYS A 29 12.71 -12.61 18.07
CA LYS A 29 13.24 -14.00 18.06
C LYS A 29 12.66 -14.93 19.15
N GLU A 30 11.90 -14.40 20.11
CA GLU A 30 11.33 -15.19 21.22
C GLU A 30 9.96 -15.82 20.91
N LYS A 31 9.61 -16.01 19.62
CA LYS A 31 8.29 -16.52 19.20
C LYS A 31 7.89 -17.84 19.85
N GLY A 32 8.86 -18.69 20.23
CA GLY A 32 8.60 -19.94 20.95
C GLY A 32 7.83 -19.76 22.27
N LYS A 33 8.06 -18.66 22.99
CA LYS A 33 7.38 -18.38 24.28
C LYS A 33 5.88 -18.16 24.11
N ILE A 34 5.45 -17.62 22.97
CA ILE A 34 4.02 -17.41 22.65
C ILE A 34 3.33 -18.77 22.59
N TRP A 35 3.87 -19.69 21.80
CA TRP A 35 3.30 -21.01 21.64
C TRP A 35 3.28 -21.81 22.95
N GLU A 36 4.28 -21.66 23.81
CA GLU A 36 4.22 -22.26 25.15
C GLU A 36 3.10 -21.66 26.02
N LYS A 37 2.89 -20.35 25.98
CA LYS A 37 1.76 -19.71 26.68
C LYS A 37 0.40 -20.23 26.14
N LEU A 38 0.25 -20.31 24.82
CA LEU A 38 -0.98 -20.84 24.20
C LEU A 38 -1.19 -22.33 24.53
N MET A 39 -0.13 -23.13 24.51
CA MET A 39 -0.20 -24.56 24.85
C MET A 39 -0.52 -24.82 26.33
N ASN A 40 -0.24 -23.87 27.21
CA ASN A 40 -0.61 -23.93 28.63
C ASN A 40 -2.04 -23.45 28.90
N ALA A 41 -2.66 -22.73 27.95
CA ALA A 41 -4.07 -22.35 28.04
C ALA A 41 -5.00 -23.54 27.77
N ARG A 42 -6.20 -23.47 28.34
CA ARG A 42 -7.32 -24.38 28.04
C ARG A 42 -8.29 -23.79 27.04
N VAL A 43 -8.43 -22.47 27.06
CA VAL A 43 -9.22 -21.71 26.10
C VAL A 43 -8.34 -20.65 25.46
N VAL A 44 -8.23 -20.68 24.14
CA VAL A 44 -7.55 -19.65 23.34
C VAL A 44 -8.61 -18.89 22.56
N TYR A 45 -8.75 -17.60 22.83
CA TYR A 45 -9.68 -16.73 22.12
C TYR A 45 -8.96 -16.02 20.98
N LEU A 46 -9.55 -16.09 19.79
CA LEU A 46 -9.16 -15.35 18.60
C LEU A 46 -10.25 -14.29 18.35
N GLY A 47 -9.93 -13.04 18.66
CA GLY A 47 -10.82 -11.89 18.53
C GLY A 47 -10.70 -11.25 17.15
N GLU A 48 -11.71 -11.44 16.30
CA GLU A 48 -11.78 -10.90 14.94
C GLU A 48 -12.30 -9.45 14.90
N ALA A 49 -11.95 -8.71 13.86
CA ALA A 49 -12.43 -7.34 13.68
C ALA A 49 -13.90 -7.25 13.21
N GLU A 50 -14.87 -7.37 14.13
CA GLU A 50 -16.33 -7.18 13.92
C GLU A 50 -16.76 -5.96 13.05
N GLN A 51 -16.29 -4.74 13.36
CA GLN A 51 -16.72 -3.50 12.69
C GLN A 51 -16.19 -3.34 11.26
N VAL A 52 -15.01 -3.92 10.98
CA VAL A 52 -14.35 -3.85 9.69
C VAL A 52 -13.80 -5.25 9.39
N PRO A 53 -14.66 -6.23 9.04
CA PRO A 53 -14.24 -7.61 8.83
C PRO A 53 -13.12 -7.69 7.79
N VAL A 54 -12.06 -8.43 8.12
CA VAL A 54 -10.87 -8.54 7.28
C VAL A 54 -10.70 -9.99 6.84
N ARG A 55 -10.49 -10.20 5.53
CA ARG A 55 -10.19 -11.53 4.99
C ARG A 55 -8.93 -12.16 5.62
N ASP A 56 -8.00 -11.31 6.04
CA ASP A 56 -6.69 -11.72 6.54
C ASP A 56 -6.78 -12.30 7.97
N ASP A 57 -7.79 -11.92 8.76
CA ASP A 57 -8.08 -12.55 10.06
C ASP A 57 -8.33 -14.06 9.86
N ARG A 58 -8.98 -14.46 8.76
CA ARG A 58 -9.23 -15.87 8.42
C ARG A 58 -7.95 -16.62 8.09
N GLU A 59 -7.02 -15.97 7.39
CA GLU A 59 -5.71 -16.56 7.07
C GLU A 59 -4.90 -16.79 8.35
N LEU A 60 -4.90 -15.81 9.27
CA LEU A 60 -4.28 -15.94 10.59
C LEU A 60 -4.93 -17.01 11.47
N GLU A 61 -6.26 -17.08 11.51
CA GLU A 61 -6.98 -18.11 12.28
C GLU A 61 -6.61 -19.51 11.81
N LEU A 62 -6.61 -19.72 10.49
CA LEU A 62 -6.19 -20.99 9.92
C LEU A 62 -4.72 -21.32 10.26
N GLU A 63 -3.83 -20.33 10.20
CA GLU A 63 -2.42 -20.49 10.57
C GLU A 63 -2.27 -20.89 12.05
N ILE A 64 -2.98 -20.21 12.95
CA ILE A 64 -2.95 -20.47 14.40
C ILE A 64 -3.53 -21.85 14.70
N VAL A 65 -4.68 -22.21 14.11
CA VAL A 65 -5.31 -23.52 14.28
C VAL A 65 -4.40 -24.64 13.78
N LYS A 66 -3.76 -24.48 12.61
CA LYS A 66 -2.77 -25.44 12.09
C LYS A 66 -1.61 -25.64 13.05
N ASN A 67 -1.04 -24.55 13.55
CA ASN A 67 0.11 -24.57 14.45
C ASN A 67 -0.22 -25.18 15.82
N LEU A 68 -1.37 -24.85 16.39
CA LEU A 68 -1.84 -25.44 17.65
C LEU A 68 -2.22 -26.90 17.47
N HIS A 69 -2.86 -27.28 16.37
CA HIS A 69 -3.19 -28.67 16.08
C HIS A 69 -1.92 -29.54 16.04
N ARG A 70 -0.89 -29.12 15.29
CA ARG A 70 0.40 -29.83 15.24
C ARG A 70 1.03 -30.02 16.62
N ARG A 71 1.01 -28.99 17.47
CA ARG A 71 1.55 -29.05 18.84
C ARG A 71 0.69 -29.88 19.79
N CYS A 72 -0.62 -29.85 19.62
CA CYS A 72 -1.56 -30.69 20.35
C CYS A 72 -1.36 -32.18 20.02
N LEU A 73 -1.09 -32.54 18.76
CA LEU A 73 -0.75 -33.91 18.37
C LEU A 73 0.51 -34.41 19.11
N VAL A 74 1.55 -33.57 19.22
CA VAL A 74 2.80 -33.93 19.93
C VAL A 74 2.59 -34.10 21.44
N LYS A 75 1.74 -33.26 22.06
CA LYS A 75 1.45 -33.32 23.51
C LYS A 75 0.20 -34.16 23.85
N GLU A 76 -0.31 -34.96 22.90
CA GLU A 76 -1.52 -35.80 23.04
C GLU A 76 -2.76 -35.05 23.58
N LYS A 77 -2.91 -33.78 23.20
CA LYS A 77 -4.07 -32.94 23.54
C LYS A 77 -5.14 -33.04 22.47
N ARG A 78 -6.41 -33.01 22.89
CA ARG A 78 -7.56 -32.94 21.97
C ARG A 78 -7.87 -31.48 21.68
N LEU A 79 -7.96 -31.12 20.40
CA LEU A 79 -8.28 -29.77 19.96
C LEU A 79 -9.72 -29.70 19.42
N SER A 80 -10.46 -28.68 19.85
CA SER A 80 -11.78 -28.32 19.30
C SER A 80 -11.78 -26.85 18.89
N LEU A 81 -12.56 -26.50 17.87
CA LEU A 81 -12.73 -25.15 17.36
C LEU A 81 -14.18 -24.69 17.50
N ALA A 82 -14.41 -23.69 18.33
CA ALA A 82 -15.67 -23.00 18.50
C ALA A 82 -15.74 -21.76 17.61
N LEU A 83 -16.83 -21.61 16.86
CA LEU A 83 -17.04 -20.52 15.94
C LEU A 83 -18.32 -19.77 16.32
N GLU A 84 -18.21 -18.48 16.66
CA GLU A 84 -19.37 -17.62 16.93
C GLU A 84 -20.30 -17.51 15.73
N VAL A 85 -19.73 -17.47 14.52
CA VAL A 85 -20.51 -17.29 13.27
C VAL A 85 -21.55 -18.39 13.04
N PHE A 86 -21.37 -19.57 13.65
CA PHE A 86 -22.32 -20.67 13.62
C PHE A 86 -23.21 -20.63 14.88
N PRO A 87 -24.51 -20.35 14.75
CA PRO A 87 -25.40 -20.36 15.89
C PRO A 87 -25.61 -21.77 16.45
N ALA A 88 -25.83 -21.88 17.76
CA ALA A 88 -25.90 -23.15 18.49
C ALA A 88 -26.94 -24.15 17.93
N ASN A 89 -28.02 -23.66 17.29
CA ASN A 89 -29.02 -24.51 16.63
C ASN A 89 -28.51 -25.18 15.34
N LEU A 90 -27.30 -24.85 14.86
CA LEU A 90 -26.62 -25.50 13.73
C LEU A 90 -25.58 -26.54 14.15
N GLN A 91 -25.49 -26.88 15.45
CA GLN A 91 -24.53 -27.89 15.92
C GLN A 91 -24.74 -29.26 15.25
N GLU A 92 -25.99 -29.67 15.02
CA GLU A 92 -26.29 -30.98 14.42
C GLU A 92 -25.87 -31.05 12.93
N PRO A 93 -26.21 -30.06 12.07
CA PRO A 93 -25.62 -29.95 10.74
C PRO A 93 -24.09 -29.97 10.74
N LEU A 94 -23.43 -29.26 11.67
CA LEU A 94 -21.97 -29.31 11.80
C LEU A 94 -21.46 -30.72 12.15
N ASN A 95 -22.13 -31.43 13.06
CA ASN A 95 -21.77 -32.82 13.39
C ASN A 95 -21.93 -33.73 12.16
N GLN A 96 -23.01 -33.58 11.40
CA GLN A 96 -23.23 -34.35 10.17
C GLN A 96 -22.17 -34.07 9.11
N TYR A 97 -21.71 -32.83 9.00
CA TYR A 97 -20.59 -32.45 8.13
C TYR A 97 -19.30 -33.12 8.59
N MET A 98 -18.99 -33.08 9.90
CA MET A 98 -17.83 -33.75 10.47
C MET A 98 -17.87 -35.28 10.32
N ASP A 99 -19.07 -35.87 10.36
CA ASP A 99 -19.33 -37.30 10.15
C ASP A 99 -19.34 -37.72 8.67
N LYS A 100 -19.10 -36.80 7.73
CA LYS A 100 -19.16 -37.03 6.27
C LYS A 100 -20.56 -37.46 5.76
N LYS A 101 -21.61 -37.12 6.49
CA LYS A 101 -23.01 -37.39 6.09
C LYS A 101 -23.55 -36.31 5.15
N ILE A 102 -23.05 -35.08 5.26
CA ILE A 102 -23.35 -33.97 4.37
C ILE A 102 -22.04 -33.34 3.85
N ASP A 103 -22.08 -32.74 2.67
CA ASP A 103 -20.95 -32.02 2.09
C ASP A 103 -20.95 -30.53 2.47
N GLY A 104 -19.91 -29.81 2.02
CA GLY A 104 -19.77 -28.37 2.26
C GLY A 104 -20.90 -27.55 1.64
N ASP A 105 -21.35 -27.91 0.43
CA ASP A 105 -22.45 -27.21 -0.26
C ASP A 105 -23.79 -27.38 0.46
N THR A 106 -24.05 -28.56 1.02
CA THR A 106 -25.23 -28.77 1.88
C THR A 106 -25.12 -27.97 3.17
N LEU A 107 -23.94 -27.94 3.82
CA LEU A 107 -23.75 -27.11 5.01
C LEU A 107 -23.94 -25.61 4.72
N LYS A 108 -23.49 -25.13 3.55
CA LYS A 108 -23.68 -23.76 3.06
C LYS A 108 -25.14 -23.37 2.91
N SER A 109 -26.02 -24.33 2.60
CA SER A 109 -27.47 -24.07 2.51
C SER A 109 -28.10 -23.66 3.86
N TYR A 110 -27.47 -24.00 4.99
CA TYR A 110 -27.92 -23.55 6.32
C TYR A 110 -27.45 -22.12 6.65
N THR A 111 -26.51 -21.57 5.87
CA THR A 111 -25.93 -20.24 6.06
C THR A 111 -26.40 -19.23 5.00
N LEU A 112 -27.58 -19.40 4.40
CA LEU A 112 -28.13 -18.49 3.37
C LEU A 112 -28.29 -17.03 3.80
N HIS A 113 -28.28 -16.77 5.11
CA HIS A 113 -28.33 -15.42 5.68
C HIS A 113 -26.98 -14.70 5.64
N TRP A 114 -25.90 -15.38 5.24
CA TRP A 114 -24.57 -14.79 5.11
C TRP A 114 -24.45 -13.98 3.80
N PRO A 115 -23.60 -12.94 3.79
CA PRO A 115 -23.16 -12.31 2.55
C PRO A 115 -22.52 -13.33 1.59
N PRO A 116 -22.61 -13.15 0.28
CA PRO A 116 -22.17 -14.13 -0.73
C PRO A 116 -20.71 -14.57 -0.62
N GLN A 117 -19.84 -13.73 -0.04
CA GLN A 117 -18.38 -13.96 0.09
C GLN A 117 -17.97 -14.61 1.42
N ARG A 118 -18.85 -14.61 2.43
CA ARG A 118 -18.51 -15.04 3.80
C ARG A 118 -18.32 -16.55 3.90
N TRP A 119 -18.99 -17.33 3.05
CA TRP A 119 -18.77 -18.79 3.03
C TRP A 119 -17.34 -19.13 2.61
N GLN A 120 -16.86 -18.50 1.53
CA GLN A 120 -15.52 -18.71 0.96
C GLN A 120 -14.41 -18.31 1.95
N GLU A 121 -14.70 -17.39 2.86
CA GLU A 121 -13.79 -16.98 3.94
C GLU A 121 -13.63 -18.07 5.01
N TYR A 122 -14.70 -18.79 5.37
CA TYR A 122 -14.69 -19.84 6.39
C TYR A 122 -14.42 -21.24 5.84
N GLU A 123 -14.66 -21.47 4.55
CA GLU A 123 -14.46 -22.76 3.89
C GLU A 123 -13.06 -23.36 4.13
N PRO A 124 -11.94 -22.62 4.04
CA PRO A 124 -10.61 -23.19 4.28
C PRO A 124 -10.41 -23.75 5.69
N ILE A 125 -10.92 -23.07 6.72
CA ILE A 125 -10.79 -23.52 8.11
C ILE A 125 -11.74 -24.67 8.43
N LEU A 126 -12.96 -24.65 7.87
CA LEU A 126 -13.92 -25.75 7.99
C LEU A 126 -13.40 -27.02 7.34
N SER A 127 -12.91 -26.94 6.11
CA SER A 127 -12.32 -28.07 5.38
C SER A 127 -11.11 -28.62 6.10
N TYR A 128 -10.21 -27.76 6.61
CA TYR A 128 -9.07 -28.20 7.41
C TYR A 128 -9.50 -28.97 8.67
N CYS A 129 -10.51 -28.47 9.39
CA CYS A 129 -11.04 -29.17 10.57
C CYS A 129 -11.67 -30.52 10.21
N HIS A 130 -12.47 -30.56 9.14
CA HIS A 130 -13.10 -31.78 8.63
C HIS A 130 -12.08 -32.85 8.21
N GLU A 131 -11.03 -32.47 7.49
CA GLU A 131 -9.97 -33.38 7.05
C GLU A 131 -9.12 -33.93 8.20
N ASN A 132 -8.87 -33.11 9.23
CA ASN A 132 -7.99 -33.46 10.36
C ASN A 132 -8.76 -33.93 11.61
N GLY A 133 -10.09 -34.08 11.52
CA GLY A 133 -10.92 -34.55 12.64
C GLY A 133 -10.95 -33.59 13.84
N ILE A 134 -10.77 -32.29 13.63
CA ILE A 134 -10.89 -31.26 14.67
C ILE A 134 -12.37 -30.98 14.90
N ARG A 135 -12.88 -31.23 16.11
CA ARG A 135 -14.30 -31.03 16.44
C ARG A 135 -14.70 -29.57 16.26
N LEU A 136 -15.73 -29.32 15.44
CA LEU A 136 -16.37 -28.02 15.28
C LEU A 136 -17.48 -27.82 16.32
N VAL A 137 -17.55 -26.63 16.91
CA VAL A 137 -18.54 -26.24 17.92
C VAL A 137 -19.24 -24.95 17.46
N ALA A 138 -20.56 -25.01 17.32
CA ALA A 138 -21.40 -23.84 17.09
C ALA A 138 -21.50 -23.03 18.39
N CYS A 139 -20.93 -21.82 18.40
CA CYS A 139 -20.82 -21.00 19.60
C CYS A 139 -21.77 -19.81 19.62
N GLY A 140 -22.34 -19.42 18.48
CA GLY A 140 -23.19 -18.23 18.39
C GLY A 140 -24.60 -18.41 18.96
N THR A 141 -25.26 -17.30 19.26
CA THR A 141 -26.68 -17.32 19.64
C THR A 141 -27.59 -17.38 18.41
N PRO A 142 -28.68 -18.18 18.41
CA PRO A 142 -29.62 -18.20 17.29
C PRO A 142 -30.16 -16.81 16.96
N LEU A 143 -30.12 -16.46 15.67
CA LEU A 143 -30.50 -15.12 15.18
C LEU A 143 -31.92 -14.71 15.57
N LYS A 144 -32.84 -15.67 15.67
CA LYS A 144 -34.21 -15.43 16.15
C LYS A 144 -34.18 -14.81 17.56
N ILE A 145 -33.38 -15.36 18.46
CA ILE A 145 -33.26 -14.92 19.85
C ILE A 145 -32.67 -13.51 19.90
N LEU A 146 -31.57 -13.27 19.18
CA LEU A 146 -30.94 -11.95 19.13
C LEU A 146 -31.89 -10.89 18.58
N ARG A 147 -32.60 -11.17 17.48
CA ARG A 147 -33.58 -10.24 16.88
C ARG A 147 -34.75 -9.96 17.83
N THR A 148 -35.27 -10.96 18.54
CA THR A 148 -36.32 -10.76 19.54
C THR A 148 -35.84 -9.88 20.67
N VAL A 149 -34.63 -10.10 21.20
CA VAL A 149 -34.08 -9.26 22.28
C VAL A 149 -33.79 -7.84 21.81
N GLN A 150 -33.31 -7.66 20.58
CA GLN A 150 -33.09 -6.34 20.00
C GLN A 150 -34.39 -5.56 19.76
N ALA A 151 -35.50 -6.25 19.46
CA ALA A 151 -36.80 -5.63 19.21
C ALA A 151 -37.59 -5.36 20.50
N GLU A 152 -37.62 -6.33 21.42
CA GLU A 152 -38.56 -6.37 22.56
C GLU A 152 -37.85 -6.55 23.92
N GLY A 153 -36.53 -6.73 23.93
CA GLY A 153 -35.74 -7.06 25.10
C GLY A 153 -35.89 -8.52 25.53
N ILE A 154 -35.21 -8.89 26.62
CA ILE A 154 -35.25 -10.24 27.22
C ILE A 154 -36.68 -10.65 27.62
N ARG A 155 -37.56 -9.67 27.82
CA ARG A 155 -38.99 -9.91 28.13
C ARG A 155 -39.78 -10.45 26.94
N GLY A 156 -39.35 -10.17 25.70
CA GLY A 156 -39.96 -10.72 24.48
C GLY A 156 -39.65 -12.20 24.26
N LEU A 157 -38.62 -12.73 24.91
CA LEU A 157 -38.33 -14.18 24.86
C LEU A 157 -39.40 -14.99 25.60
N THR A 158 -39.74 -16.14 25.05
CA THR A 158 -40.60 -17.13 25.72
C THR A 158 -39.96 -17.62 27.03
N LYS A 159 -40.74 -18.26 27.91
CA LYS A 159 -40.22 -18.76 29.21
C LYS A 159 -39.06 -19.74 29.02
N ASP A 160 -39.15 -20.62 28.02
CA ASP A 160 -38.13 -21.63 27.74
C ASP A 160 -36.87 -21.00 27.10
N GLU A 161 -37.05 -20.10 26.12
CA GLU A 161 -35.94 -19.35 25.53
C GLU A 161 -35.22 -18.50 26.57
N ARG A 162 -35.96 -17.84 27.47
CA ARG A 162 -35.37 -17.05 28.55
C ARG A 162 -34.59 -17.92 29.53
N LYS A 163 -35.09 -19.11 29.87
CA LYS A 163 -34.37 -20.06 30.74
C LYS A 163 -33.05 -20.52 30.11
N LEU A 164 -33.02 -20.67 28.78
CA LEU A 164 -31.86 -21.17 28.06
C LEU A 164 -30.82 -20.06 27.76
N TYR A 165 -31.26 -18.88 27.33
CA TYR A 165 -30.39 -17.84 26.78
C TYR A 165 -30.23 -16.60 27.66
N ALA A 166 -31.08 -16.39 28.67
CA ALA A 166 -30.93 -15.23 29.55
C ALA A 166 -30.14 -15.59 30.81
N PRO A 167 -29.20 -14.73 31.26
CA PRO A 167 -28.50 -14.96 32.51
C PRO A 167 -29.46 -14.89 33.71
N PRO A 168 -29.29 -15.76 34.73
CA PRO A 168 -30.12 -15.69 35.92
C PRO A 168 -29.88 -14.38 36.69
N ALA A 169 -30.93 -13.89 37.35
CA ALA A 169 -30.83 -12.67 38.16
C ALA A 169 -29.74 -12.83 39.24
N GLY A 170 -28.92 -11.80 39.44
CA GLY A 170 -27.81 -11.84 40.42
C GLY A 170 -26.55 -12.57 39.97
N SER A 171 -26.52 -13.15 38.77
CA SER A 171 -25.33 -13.84 38.21
C SER A 171 -24.14 -12.95 37.88
N GLY A 172 -24.25 -11.64 38.10
CA GLY A 172 -23.23 -10.66 37.73
C GLY A 172 -23.16 -10.36 36.23
N PHE A 173 -23.81 -11.12 35.34
CA PHE A 173 -23.83 -10.90 33.88
C PHE A 173 -24.44 -9.54 33.47
N ILE A 174 -25.35 -9.01 34.29
CA ILE A 174 -25.98 -7.69 34.07
C ILE A 174 -25.13 -6.56 34.68
N SER A 175 -24.25 -6.86 35.63
CA SER A 175 -23.37 -5.90 36.30
C SER A 175 -22.18 -5.55 35.39
N GLY A 176 -21.90 -4.26 35.21
CA GLY A 176 -20.76 -3.73 34.42
C GLY A 176 -21.13 -2.89 33.19
N PHE A 177 -22.36 -2.98 32.67
CA PHE A 177 -22.79 -2.18 31.51
C PHE A 177 -23.05 -0.70 31.85
N THR A 178 -23.34 -0.38 33.11
CA THR A 178 -23.66 0.99 33.55
C THR A 178 -22.44 1.85 33.88
N SER A 179 -21.27 1.24 34.16
CA SER A 179 -20.08 1.96 34.64
C SER A 179 -19.05 2.31 33.56
N ILE A 180 -19.04 1.60 32.42
CA ILE A 180 -18.06 1.85 31.33
C ILE A 180 -18.60 2.85 30.29
N SER A 181 -19.92 3.10 30.25
CA SER A 181 -20.52 4.13 29.38
C SER A 181 -20.02 5.56 29.66
N ARG A 182 -19.26 5.79 30.74
CA ARG A 182 -18.66 7.11 31.05
C ARG A 182 -17.27 7.33 30.44
N ARG A 183 -16.66 6.31 29.83
CA ARG A 183 -15.52 6.46 28.91
C ARG A 183 -15.89 5.79 27.59
N SER A 184 -16.83 6.39 26.88
CA SER A 184 -16.87 6.22 25.43
C SER A 184 -15.48 6.55 24.90
N SER A 185 -14.94 5.69 24.04
CA SER A 185 -13.91 6.06 23.08
C SER A 185 -14.37 7.33 22.34
N VAL A 186 -13.96 8.48 22.86
CA VAL A 186 -14.07 9.76 22.16
C VAL A 186 -13.03 9.71 21.04
N ASP A 187 -13.47 9.15 19.92
CA ASP A 187 -13.12 9.51 18.54
C ASP A 187 -13.60 8.38 17.62
N SER A 188 -14.92 8.26 17.50
CA SER A 188 -15.54 7.76 16.27
C SER A 188 -16.12 8.98 15.59
N THR A 189 -15.36 9.55 14.66
CA THR A 189 -15.76 10.75 13.92
C THR A 189 -17.06 10.51 13.14
N GLN A 190 -18.09 11.21 13.59
CA GLN A 190 -19.04 12.00 12.80
C GLN A 190 -19.76 11.28 11.65
N ASN A 191 -20.92 10.69 11.97
CA ASN A 191 -22.23 11.21 11.54
C ASN A 191 -23.33 10.25 11.99
N LEU A 192 -23.94 10.55 13.14
CA LEU A 192 -25.35 10.33 13.46
C LEU A 192 -25.58 10.82 14.89
N SER A 193 -26.04 12.06 14.99
CA SER A 193 -26.62 12.62 16.20
C SER A 193 -27.85 11.81 16.61
N ILE A 194 -27.70 10.83 17.51
CA ILE A 194 -28.80 10.39 18.39
C ILE A 194 -28.21 10.14 19.79
N PRO A 195 -28.44 11.03 20.76
CA PRO A 195 -28.09 10.78 22.16
C PRO A 195 -29.04 9.71 22.71
N PHE A 196 -28.46 8.68 23.35
CA PHE A 196 -29.10 7.67 24.20
C PHE A 196 -30.65 7.61 24.18
N GLY A 197 -31.20 6.83 23.24
CA GLY A 197 -32.61 6.41 23.25
C GLY A 197 -32.81 5.00 23.85
N PRO A 198 -34.08 4.55 24.04
CA PRO A 198 -34.46 3.22 24.56
C PRO A 198 -33.81 2.04 23.82
N SER A 199 -33.42 2.25 22.56
CA SER A 199 -32.75 1.27 21.70
C SER A 199 -31.35 0.86 22.19
N SER A 200 -30.60 1.77 22.83
CA SER A 200 -29.26 1.47 23.34
C SER A 200 -29.26 0.38 24.42
N TYR A 201 -30.30 0.35 25.24
CA TYR A 201 -30.49 -0.66 26.28
C TYR A 201 -30.84 -2.04 25.70
N LEU A 202 -31.59 -2.09 24.61
CA LEU A 202 -31.95 -3.34 23.93
C LEU A 202 -30.74 -3.98 23.24
N SER A 203 -29.88 -3.17 22.59
CA SER A 203 -28.61 -3.65 22.03
C SER A 203 -27.68 -4.18 23.13
N ALA A 204 -27.61 -3.50 24.28
CA ALA A 204 -26.85 -4.00 25.43
C ALA A 204 -27.42 -5.32 25.98
N GLN A 205 -28.74 -5.46 26.06
CA GLN A 205 -29.38 -6.73 26.45
C GLN A 205 -29.07 -7.86 25.47
N ALA A 206 -29.13 -7.58 24.16
CA ALA A 206 -28.81 -8.58 23.14
C ALA A 206 -27.37 -9.07 23.29
N ARG A 207 -26.43 -8.16 23.54
CA ARG A 207 -25.03 -8.50 23.81
C ARG A 207 -24.86 -9.34 25.07
N VAL A 208 -25.58 -9.04 26.16
CA VAL A 208 -25.56 -9.84 27.39
C VAL A 208 -26.05 -11.26 27.13
N VAL A 209 -27.14 -11.42 26.38
CA VAL A 209 -27.69 -12.72 25.99
C VAL A 209 -26.69 -13.50 25.16
N ASP A 210 -26.01 -12.83 24.23
CA ASP A 210 -25.03 -13.45 23.35
C ASP A 210 -23.80 -13.95 24.12
N GLU A 211 -23.19 -13.07 24.93
CA GLU A 211 -22.05 -13.42 25.78
C GLU A 211 -22.41 -14.51 26.79
N TYR A 212 -23.64 -14.54 27.31
CA TYR A 212 -24.11 -15.60 28.20
C TYR A 212 -24.22 -16.94 27.49
N SER A 213 -24.86 -16.98 26.31
CA SER A 213 -24.98 -18.18 25.48
C SER A 213 -23.60 -18.76 25.13
N MET A 214 -22.71 -17.91 24.60
CA MET A 214 -21.31 -18.28 24.31
C MET A 214 -20.60 -18.82 25.55
N SER A 215 -20.76 -18.15 26.70
CA SER A 215 -20.15 -18.59 27.96
C SER A 215 -20.60 -19.99 28.38
N GLN A 216 -21.88 -20.33 28.25
CA GLN A 216 -22.37 -21.67 28.57
C GLN A 216 -21.81 -22.72 27.63
N ILE A 217 -21.78 -22.44 26.32
CA ILE A 217 -21.27 -23.36 25.30
C ILE A 217 -19.77 -23.61 25.52
N ILE A 218 -18.98 -22.57 25.78
CA ILE A 218 -17.55 -22.67 26.07
C ILE A 218 -17.32 -23.51 27.33
N LEU A 219 -18.05 -23.23 28.42
CA LEU A 219 -17.91 -23.96 29.67
C LEU A 219 -18.23 -25.45 29.49
N GLN A 220 -19.32 -25.78 28.79
CA GLN A 220 -19.70 -27.16 28.51
C GLN A 220 -18.60 -27.89 27.73
N ASN A 221 -18.08 -27.27 26.66
CA ASN A 221 -17.06 -27.90 25.82
C ASN A 221 -15.70 -28.04 26.52
N VAL A 222 -15.35 -27.11 27.41
CA VAL A 222 -14.15 -27.24 28.25
C VAL A 222 -14.28 -28.40 29.25
N LEU A 223 -15.49 -28.62 29.80
CA LEU A 223 -15.78 -29.75 30.67
C LEU A 223 -15.75 -31.08 29.91
N ASP A 224 -16.43 -31.16 28.75
CA ASP A 224 -16.44 -32.34 27.88
C ASP A 224 -15.03 -32.73 27.41
N GLY A 225 -14.16 -31.74 27.24
CA GLY A 225 -12.76 -31.93 26.86
C GLY A 225 -11.87 -32.54 27.95
N GLY A 226 -12.37 -32.76 29.17
CA GLY A 226 -11.59 -33.37 30.25
C GLY A 226 -10.39 -32.52 30.65
N VAL A 227 -9.23 -33.10 30.97
CA VAL A 227 -7.99 -32.36 31.32
C VAL A 227 -7.10 -32.07 30.10
N THR A 228 -7.24 -32.89 29.05
CA THR A 228 -6.40 -32.84 27.83
C THR A 228 -7.01 -32.01 26.71
N GLY A 229 -8.25 -31.54 26.86
CA GLY A 229 -8.94 -30.73 25.86
C GLY A 229 -8.48 -29.27 25.84
N MET A 230 -8.24 -28.77 24.64
CA MET A 230 -8.04 -27.36 24.33
C MET A 230 -9.16 -26.88 23.40
N LEU A 231 -9.75 -25.73 23.73
CA LEU A 231 -10.78 -25.09 22.92
C LEU A 231 -10.23 -23.79 22.34
N ILE A 232 -10.22 -23.67 21.02
CA ILE A 232 -10.01 -22.39 20.33
C ILE A 232 -11.39 -21.78 20.10
N VAL A 233 -11.57 -20.51 20.42
CA VAL A 233 -12.83 -19.77 20.23
C VAL A 233 -12.57 -18.61 19.29
N VAL A 234 -13.16 -18.66 18.10
CA VAL A 234 -13.19 -17.54 17.15
C VAL A 234 -14.47 -16.75 17.39
N THR A 235 -14.32 -15.49 17.74
CA THR A 235 -15.41 -14.59 18.12
C THR A 235 -14.98 -13.15 17.83
N GLY A 236 -15.95 -12.25 17.77
CA GLY A 236 -15.68 -10.83 17.69
C GLY A 236 -14.76 -10.32 18.81
N ALA A 237 -13.80 -9.46 18.44
CA ALA A 237 -12.82 -8.88 19.36
C ALA A 237 -13.47 -8.23 20.58
N SER A 238 -14.65 -7.62 20.42
CA SER A 238 -15.33 -6.93 21.50
C SER A 238 -15.79 -7.89 22.60
N HIS A 239 -16.08 -9.15 22.27
CA HIS A 239 -16.48 -10.18 23.25
C HIS A 239 -15.34 -10.64 24.15
N VAL A 240 -14.08 -10.43 23.75
CA VAL A 240 -12.91 -10.99 24.45
C VAL A 240 -11.92 -9.93 24.93
N THR A 241 -12.09 -8.67 24.54
CA THR A 241 -11.21 -7.57 24.93
C THR A 241 -11.08 -7.47 26.46
N TYR A 242 -9.88 -7.13 26.91
CA TYR A 242 -9.42 -7.07 28.31
C TYR A 242 -9.39 -8.43 29.04
N GLY A 243 -9.70 -9.52 28.33
CA GLY A 243 -9.66 -10.88 28.85
C GLY A 243 -10.40 -11.01 30.19
N SER A 244 -9.76 -11.67 31.15
CA SER A 244 -10.35 -11.90 32.49
C SER A 244 -10.50 -10.65 33.36
N ARG A 245 -9.99 -9.49 32.92
CA ARG A 245 -10.11 -8.20 33.61
C ARG A 245 -11.24 -7.34 33.05
N GLY A 246 -11.81 -7.72 31.92
CA GLY A 246 -12.87 -6.99 31.22
C GLY A 246 -14.27 -7.30 31.69
N THR A 247 -15.22 -7.11 30.77
CA THR A 247 -16.65 -7.43 30.96
C THR A 247 -17.18 -8.46 29.96
N GLY A 248 -16.36 -8.89 28.99
CA GLY A 248 -16.72 -9.87 27.98
C GLY A 248 -16.63 -11.32 28.45
N VAL A 249 -16.74 -12.26 27.52
CA VAL A 249 -16.83 -13.71 27.76
C VAL A 249 -15.71 -14.23 28.69
N PRO A 250 -14.42 -13.92 28.51
CA PRO A 250 -13.37 -14.44 29.38
C PRO A 250 -13.51 -13.97 30.84
N ALA A 251 -14.00 -12.74 31.06
CA ALA A 251 -14.27 -12.24 32.41
C ALA A 251 -15.47 -12.95 33.04
N ARG A 252 -16.54 -13.17 32.28
CA ARG A 252 -17.77 -13.83 32.75
C ARG A 252 -17.54 -15.26 33.23
N ILE A 253 -16.59 -15.97 32.64
CA ILE A 253 -16.28 -17.36 33.01
C ILE A 253 -15.03 -17.52 33.89
N SER A 254 -14.35 -16.42 34.23
CA SER A 254 -13.12 -16.41 35.03
C SER A 254 -13.28 -16.94 36.47
N GLY A 255 -14.52 -16.99 36.99
CA GLY A 255 -14.82 -17.62 38.28
C GLY A 255 -14.84 -19.15 38.22
N LYS A 256 -15.03 -19.74 37.02
CA LYS A 256 -15.07 -21.19 36.79
C LYS A 256 -13.80 -21.73 36.14
N ILE A 257 -13.12 -20.90 35.34
CA ILE A 257 -11.83 -21.23 34.71
C ILE A 257 -10.77 -20.25 35.21
N GLN A 258 -9.65 -20.76 35.71
CA GLN A 258 -8.56 -19.92 36.24
C GLN A 258 -7.96 -19.03 35.15
N LYS A 259 -7.58 -17.79 35.50
CA LYS A 259 -6.99 -16.81 34.56
C LYS A 259 -5.84 -17.36 33.70
N LYS A 260 -4.95 -18.17 34.29
CA LYS A 260 -3.81 -18.79 33.59
C LYS A 260 -4.19 -19.77 32.47
N ASN A 261 -5.44 -20.23 32.48
CA ASN A 261 -5.98 -21.17 31.49
C ASN A 261 -6.67 -20.45 30.32
N HIS A 262 -6.65 -19.11 30.29
CA HIS A 262 -7.13 -18.32 29.17
C HIS A 262 -5.94 -17.68 28.46
N ALA A 263 -6.01 -17.60 27.13
CA ALA A 263 -5.16 -16.74 26.33
C ALA A 263 -6.05 -15.96 25.36
N VAL A 264 -5.89 -14.64 25.30
CA VAL A 264 -6.64 -13.77 24.38
C VAL A 264 -5.71 -13.17 23.34
N ILE A 265 -6.05 -13.41 22.07
CA ILE A 265 -5.36 -12.88 20.91
C ILE A 265 -6.35 -11.99 20.16
N LEU A 266 -5.98 -10.75 19.86
CA LEU A 266 -6.74 -9.90 18.94
C LEU A 266 -6.06 -9.90 17.58
N LEU A 267 -6.84 -10.14 16.53
CA LEU A 267 -6.38 -10.18 15.16
C LEU A 267 -6.61 -8.80 14.51
N ASP A 268 -5.54 -8.24 13.94
CA ASP A 268 -5.52 -6.93 13.26
C ASP A 268 -6.36 -5.80 13.95
N PRO A 269 -6.23 -5.59 15.29
CA PRO A 269 -7.16 -4.76 16.07
C PRO A 269 -7.14 -3.27 15.73
N GLU A 270 -6.04 -2.77 15.13
CA GLU A 270 -5.85 -1.35 14.80
C GLU A 270 -6.93 -0.75 13.89
N ARG A 271 -7.64 -1.58 13.13
CA ARG A 271 -8.73 -1.11 12.26
C ARG A 271 -10.01 -0.78 12.99
N GLN A 272 -10.18 -1.33 14.19
CA GLN A 272 -11.32 -1.01 15.05
C GLN A 272 -10.95 0.07 16.06
N PHE A 273 -9.76 -0.09 16.65
CA PHE A 273 -9.31 0.78 17.71
C PHE A 273 -7.78 0.74 17.80
N ILE A 274 -7.17 1.92 17.65
CA ILE A 274 -5.73 2.09 17.88
C ILE A 274 -5.52 2.35 19.37
N ARG A 275 -4.88 1.39 20.05
CA ARG A 275 -4.51 1.52 21.46
C ARG A 275 -3.58 2.72 21.66
N ARG A 276 -3.92 3.59 22.62
CA ARG A 276 -3.08 4.72 23.03
C ARG A 276 -2.13 4.33 24.15
N GLU A 277 -0.98 4.98 24.20
CA GLU A 277 -0.01 4.79 25.29
C GLU A 277 -0.66 5.15 26.65
N GLY A 278 -0.42 4.31 27.66
CA GLY A 278 -1.04 4.45 29.00
C GLY A 278 -2.40 3.75 29.17
N GLU A 279 -2.98 3.20 28.10
CA GLU A 279 -4.19 2.38 28.21
C GLU A 279 -3.90 0.99 28.77
N VAL A 280 -4.88 0.42 29.47
CA VAL A 280 -4.76 -0.91 30.07
C VAL A 280 -4.60 -2.01 29.00
N PRO A 281 -3.87 -3.10 29.30
CA PRO A 281 -3.74 -4.26 28.41
C PRO A 281 -5.09 -4.78 27.88
N VAL A 282 -5.27 -4.73 26.56
CA VAL A 282 -6.50 -5.16 25.87
C VAL A 282 -6.55 -6.66 25.58
N ALA A 283 -5.41 -7.34 25.59
CA ALA A 283 -5.28 -8.77 25.31
C ALA A 283 -3.96 -9.33 25.86
N ASP A 284 -3.70 -10.62 25.65
CA ASP A 284 -2.37 -11.19 25.87
C ASP A 284 -1.45 -10.91 24.69
N PHE A 285 -1.97 -11.04 23.47
CA PHE A 285 -1.23 -10.81 22.23
C PHE A 285 -2.06 -10.04 21.21
N LEU A 286 -1.39 -9.20 20.41
CA LEU A 286 -1.95 -8.66 19.17
C LEU A 286 -1.25 -9.35 18.01
N TRP A 287 -2.01 -9.86 17.05
CA TRP A 287 -1.48 -10.60 15.91
C TRP A 287 -1.93 -9.94 14.62
N TYR A 288 -0.96 -9.58 13.78
CA TYR A 288 -1.19 -8.85 12.55
C TYR A 288 -0.81 -9.67 11.34
N SER A 289 -1.63 -9.58 10.30
CA SER A 289 -1.34 -10.26 9.05
C SER A 289 -0.15 -9.64 8.32
N ALA A 290 0.62 -10.49 7.66
CA ALA A 290 1.67 -10.08 6.72
C ALA A 290 1.12 -9.43 5.45
N ALA A 291 -0.13 -9.75 5.12
CA ALA A 291 -0.75 -9.40 3.85
C ALA A 291 -1.11 -7.92 3.76
N ARG A 292 -0.99 -7.14 4.85
CA ARG A 292 -1.40 -5.73 4.91
C ARG A 292 -0.35 -4.77 5.47
N PRO A 293 -0.38 -3.50 4.99
CA PRO A 293 0.69 -2.58 5.20
C PRO A 293 0.54 -2.08 6.61
N CYS A 294 1.63 -2.16 7.32
CA CYS A 294 1.64 -1.79 8.71
C CYS A 294 1.40 -0.29 8.88
N SER A 295 0.45 0.06 9.74
CA SER A 295 0.17 1.45 10.13
C SER A 295 0.90 1.89 11.40
N ARG A 296 1.24 0.95 12.28
CA ARG A 296 1.95 1.26 13.53
C ARG A 296 2.79 0.09 14.05
N ASN A 297 3.88 0.42 14.73
CA ASN A 297 4.77 -0.48 15.48
C ASN A 297 5.43 -1.60 14.68
N CYS A 298 5.44 -1.52 13.35
CA CYS A 298 5.92 -2.54 12.41
C CYS A 298 7.28 -3.13 12.72
N PHE A 299 8.15 -2.30 13.30
CA PHE A 299 9.54 -2.65 13.57
C PHE A 299 9.84 -2.52 15.06
N ASP A 300 10.66 -3.47 15.54
CA ASP A 300 11.04 -3.54 16.95
C ASP A 300 11.91 -2.34 17.34
N ARG A 301 11.45 -1.60 18.35
CA ARG A 301 12.17 -0.46 18.92
C ARG A 301 13.54 -0.84 19.47
N ALA A 302 13.72 -2.05 19.98
CA ALA A 302 15.03 -2.52 20.45
C ALA A 302 16.02 -2.67 19.29
N GLU A 303 15.54 -3.08 18.12
CA GLU A 303 16.35 -3.19 16.92
C GLU A 303 16.66 -1.82 16.32
N ILE A 304 15.67 -0.92 16.26
CA ILE A 304 15.89 0.48 15.86
C ILE A 304 16.88 1.17 16.79
N ALA A 305 16.76 1.01 18.11
CA ALA A 305 17.71 1.55 19.07
C ALA A 305 19.12 0.97 18.86
N ARG A 306 19.24 -0.31 18.51
CA ARG A 306 20.54 -0.93 18.18
C ARG A 306 21.18 -0.27 16.97
N VAL A 307 20.42 -0.04 15.90
CA VAL A 307 20.92 0.62 14.66
C VAL A 307 21.29 2.09 14.94
N MET A 308 20.45 2.83 15.64
CA MET A 308 20.73 4.22 16.07
C MET A 308 22.03 4.31 16.89
N ASN A 309 22.19 3.43 17.88
CA ASN A 309 23.37 3.39 18.74
C ASN A 309 24.63 2.97 17.98
N ALA A 310 24.51 2.01 17.05
CA ALA A 310 25.62 1.58 16.21
C ALA A 310 26.12 2.69 15.29
N ALA A 311 25.21 3.54 14.77
CA ALA A 311 25.54 4.72 13.99
C ALA A 311 26.04 5.90 14.85
N GLY A 312 25.98 5.81 16.19
CA GLY A 312 26.32 6.92 17.08
C GLY A 312 25.36 8.12 16.97
N GLN A 313 24.19 7.91 16.37
CA GLN A 313 23.22 8.97 16.07
C GLN A 313 22.17 9.10 17.16
N ARG A 314 21.68 10.32 17.34
CA ARG A 314 20.56 10.61 18.23
C ARG A 314 19.30 10.88 17.43
N ARG A 315 18.13 10.66 18.03
CA ARG A 315 16.83 10.81 17.35
C ARG A 315 16.58 12.24 16.86
N ASP A 316 17.00 13.23 17.64
CA ASP A 316 16.87 14.65 17.34
C ASP A 316 17.72 15.10 16.13
N ALA A 317 18.74 14.33 15.76
CA ALA A 317 19.55 14.58 14.58
C ALA A 317 18.87 14.13 13.27
N LEU A 318 17.82 13.30 13.35
CA LEU A 318 17.12 12.80 12.15
C LEU A 318 16.16 13.86 11.58
N PRO A 319 15.85 13.81 10.28
CA PRO A 319 14.74 14.57 9.72
C PRO A 319 13.38 14.28 10.38
N GLN A 320 12.48 15.27 10.41
CA GLN A 320 11.21 15.19 11.15
C GLN A 320 10.28 14.05 10.71
N ASP A 321 10.25 13.73 9.43
CA ASP A 321 9.48 12.61 8.88
C ASP A 321 10.00 11.25 9.36
N LEU A 322 11.32 11.06 9.44
CA LEU A 322 11.94 9.87 10.01
C LEU A 322 11.72 9.80 11.52
N GLN A 323 11.80 10.93 12.24
CA GLN A 323 11.46 10.96 13.67
C GLN A 323 10.01 10.50 13.91
N LYS A 324 9.05 11.11 13.23
CA LYS A 324 7.63 10.73 13.33
C LYS A 324 7.40 9.29 12.86
N GLY A 325 8.07 8.86 11.81
CA GLY A 325 8.03 7.47 11.33
C GLY A 325 8.54 6.47 12.36
N ILE A 326 9.60 6.81 13.10
CA ILE A 326 10.12 5.99 14.22
C ILE A 326 9.14 5.98 15.39
N ASP A 327 8.51 7.11 15.73
CA ASP A 327 7.52 7.19 16.79
C ASP A 327 6.30 6.30 16.49
N LEU A 328 5.87 6.30 15.22
CA LEU A 328 4.84 5.40 14.71
C LEU A 328 5.34 3.95 14.52
N GLY A 329 6.64 3.68 14.62
CA GLY A 329 7.25 2.37 14.40
C GLY A 329 7.17 1.86 12.96
N LEU A 330 7.12 2.77 11.98
CA LEU A 330 6.99 2.51 10.54
C LEU A 330 8.35 2.43 9.81
N VAL A 331 9.42 2.92 10.43
CA VAL A 331 10.77 2.93 9.84
C VAL A 331 11.46 1.60 10.13
N SER A 332 11.91 0.90 9.08
CA SER A 332 12.62 -0.37 9.23
C SER A 332 14.09 -0.16 9.63
N PRO A 333 14.71 -1.15 10.28
CA PRO A 333 16.14 -1.11 10.59
C PRO A 333 17.01 -0.97 9.32
N GLU A 334 16.62 -1.60 8.21
CA GLU A 334 17.33 -1.53 6.93
C GLU A 334 17.20 -0.15 6.30
N VAL A 335 16.01 0.45 6.33
CA VAL A 335 15.77 1.82 5.83
C VAL A 335 16.62 2.81 6.62
N LEU A 336 16.67 2.66 7.94
CA LEU A 336 17.46 3.53 8.81
C LEU A 336 18.96 3.34 8.56
N GLN A 337 19.43 2.11 8.35
CA GLN A 337 20.80 1.84 7.96
C GLN A 337 21.14 2.47 6.60
N ASN A 338 20.28 2.29 5.59
CA ASN A 338 20.44 2.90 4.27
C ASN A 338 20.51 4.42 4.36
N PHE A 339 19.72 5.04 5.24
CA PHE A 339 19.79 6.48 5.49
C PHE A 339 21.17 6.89 6.02
N PHE A 340 21.70 6.18 7.01
CA PHE A 340 23.04 6.44 7.55
C PHE A 340 24.15 6.17 6.54
N ASP A 341 23.99 5.18 5.65
CA ASP A 341 24.94 4.91 4.58
C ASP A 341 24.97 6.06 3.54
N LEU A 342 23.83 6.71 3.27
CA LEU A 342 23.75 7.91 2.43
C LEU A 342 24.41 9.13 3.08
N GLU A 343 24.31 9.28 4.41
CA GLU A 343 24.91 10.38 5.16
C GLU A 343 26.45 10.38 5.14
N GLN A 344 27.09 9.25 4.82
CA GLN A 344 28.54 9.17 4.67
C GLN A 344 29.09 10.13 3.59
N TYR A 345 28.23 10.55 2.64
CA TYR A 345 28.58 11.48 1.58
C TYR A 345 28.06 12.89 1.89
N PRO A 346 28.93 13.90 2.11
CA PRO A 346 28.52 15.22 2.59
C PRO A 346 27.46 15.93 1.72
N LEU A 347 27.59 15.83 0.39
CA LEU A 347 26.63 16.42 -0.54
C LEU A 347 25.27 15.73 -0.51
N ILE A 348 25.26 14.40 -0.35
CA ILE A 348 24.03 13.61 -0.27
C ILE A 348 23.35 13.85 1.08
N SER A 349 24.12 13.91 2.17
CA SER A 349 23.63 14.23 3.50
C SER A 349 22.84 15.56 3.50
N GLU A 350 23.43 16.64 2.99
CA GLU A 350 22.76 17.95 2.92
C GLU A 350 21.47 17.88 2.08
N LEU A 351 21.51 17.16 0.95
CA LEU A 351 20.35 16.96 0.08
C LEU A 351 19.24 16.19 0.79
N THR A 352 19.57 15.10 1.47
CA THR A 352 18.60 14.25 2.18
C THR A 352 18.05 14.90 3.44
N HIS A 353 18.77 15.81 4.09
CA HIS A 353 18.25 16.57 5.24
C HIS A 353 17.32 17.68 4.80
N ARG A 354 17.71 18.44 3.77
CA ARG A 354 16.99 19.64 3.32
C ARG A 354 15.77 19.32 2.46
N PHE A 355 15.81 18.26 1.65
CA PHE A 355 14.76 17.95 0.68
C PHE A 355 14.17 16.56 0.91
N GLN A 356 12.99 16.51 1.52
CA GLN A 356 12.24 15.27 1.75
C GLN A 356 12.05 14.45 0.47
N GLY A 357 11.67 15.08 -0.64
CA GLY A 357 11.43 14.35 -1.90
C GLY A 357 12.65 13.60 -2.45
N PHE A 358 13.88 14.08 -2.16
CA PHE A 358 15.11 13.37 -2.51
C PHE A 358 15.38 12.22 -1.54
N ARG A 359 15.18 12.46 -0.24
CA ARG A 359 15.30 11.42 0.80
C ARG A 359 14.39 10.24 0.52
N GLU A 360 13.10 10.48 0.27
CA GLU A 360 12.12 9.42 0.00
C GLU A 360 12.45 8.59 -1.25
N ARG A 361 12.98 9.23 -2.30
CA ARG A 361 13.38 8.55 -3.55
C ARG A 361 14.67 7.76 -3.40
N LEU A 362 15.65 8.32 -2.71
CA LEU A 362 16.93 7.64 -2.45
C LEU A 362 16.76 6.42 -1.55
N LEU A 363 15.86 6.51 -0.56
CA LEU A 363 15.53 5.38 0.30
C LEU A 363 14.70 4.31 -0.42
N ALA A 364 13.87 4.71 -1.39
CA ALA A 364 13.09 3.77 -2.22
C ALA A 364 13.92 3.14 -3.35
N ASP A 365 14.83 3.89 -3.96
CA ASP A 365 15.68 3.51 -5.07
C ASP A 365 17.11 4.06 -4.89
N PRO A 366 18.06 3.24 -4.39
CA PRO A 366 19.44 3.68 -4.19
C PRO A 366 20.16 4.03 -5.51
N LYS A 367 19.61 3.62 -6.67
CA LYS A 367 20.17 3.91 -8.00
C LYS A 367 19.55 5.16 -8.63
N PHE A 368 18.63 5.84 -7.95
CA PHE A 368 17.89 6.98 -8.47
C PHE A 368 18.81 8.08 -9.02
N LEU A 369 19.85 8.48 -8.29
CA LEU A 369 20.77 9.53 -8.74
C LEU A 369 21.59 9.13 -9.97
N HIS A 370 21.97 7.86 -10.09
CA HIS A 370 22.65 7.37 -11.28
C HIS A 370 21.74 7.43 -12.50
N ARG A 371 20.49 7.01 -12.35
CA ARG A 371 19.46 7.06 -13.40
C ARG A 371 19.20 8.49 -13.85
N LEU A 372 19.07 9.41 -12.90
CA LEU A 372 18.90 10.84 -13.19
C LEU A 372 20.13 11.42 -13.90
N ALA A 373 21.34 11.12 -13.42
CA ALA A 373 22.58 11.60 -14.02
C ALA A 373 22.77 11.08 -15.46
N ILE A 374 22.40 9.83 -15.73
CA ILE A 374 22.42 9.25 -17.07
C ILE A 374 21.46 10.00 -18.00
N GLU A 375 20.24 10.30 -17.55
CA GLU A 375 19.28 11.06 -18.35
C GLU A 375 19.78 12.45 -18.71
N GLU A 376 20.20 13.21 -17.70
CA GLU A 376 20.67 14.58 -17.89
C GLU A 376 21.91 14.60 -18.79
N ALA A 377 22.84 13.65 -18.61
CA ALA A 377 24.01 13.53 -19.47
C ALA A 377 23.61 13.27 -20.93
N ILE A 378 22.73 12.30 -21.19
CA ILE A 378 22.24 12.00 -22.55
C ILE A 378 21.53 13.22 -23.13
N SER A 379 20.62 13.83 -22.37
CA SER A 379 19.83 14.97 -22.84
C SER A 379 20.69 16.18 -23.19
N ILE A 380 21.55 16.62 -22.26
CA ILE A 380 22.39 17.80 -22.45
C ILE A 380 23.34 17.58 -23.62
N THR A 381 24.01 16.41 -23.68
CA THR A 381 24.98 16.14 -24.75
C THR A 381 24.33 16.06 -26.12
N THR A 382 23.22 15.30 -26.26
CA THR A 382 22.51 15.16 -27.54
C THR A 382 21.89 16.49 -27.98
N THR A 383 21.35 17.28 -27.05
CA THR A 383 20.78 18.60 -27.34
C THR A 383 21.86 19.58 -27.81
N LEU A 384 22.99 19.66 -27.09
CA LEU A 384 24.10 20.54 -27.49
C LEU A 384 24.69 20.15 -28.84
N LEU A 385 24.89 18.85 -29.08
CA LEU A 385 25.38 18.34 -30.37
C LEU A 385 24.41 18.68 -31.50
N ALA A 386 23.12 18.43 -31.32
CA ALA A 386 22.10 18.74 -32.34
C ALA A 386 21.98 20.24 -32.62
N GLN A 387 22.14 21.08 -31.59
CA GLN A 387 22.14 22.53 -31.75
C GLN A 387 23.40 23.02 -32.47
N TYR A 388 24.56 22.45 -32.15
CA TYR A 388 25.82 22.76 -32.82
C TYR A 388 25.76 22.40 -34.31
N GLU A 389 25.27 21.20 -34.64
CA GLU A 389 25.15 20.74 -36.03
C GLU A 389 24.19 21.59 -36.87
N LYS A 390 23.06 22.02 -36.28
CA LYS A 390 22.06 22.84 -36.98
C LYS A 390 22.46 24.31 -37.11
N ARG A 391 23.06 24.90 -36.07
CA ARG A 391 23.41 26.33 -36.05
C ARG A 391 24.79 26.62 -36.63
N LYS A 392 25.69 25.63 -36.67
CA LYS A 392 27.05 25.73 -37.22
C LYS A 392 27.78 26.98 -36.71
N GLU A 393 28.21 27.87 -37.61
CA GLU A 393 28.94 29.11 -37.30
C GLU A 393 28.14 30.09 -36.41
N ASN A 394 26.80 30.02 -36.45
CA ASN A 394 25.93 30.88 -35.65
C ASN A 394 25.72 30.36 -34.21
N PHE A 395 26.26 29.19 -33.86
CA PHE A 395 26.05 28.58 -32.54
C PHE A 395 26.45 29.52 -31.39
N PHE A 396 27.65 30.11 -31.46
CA PHE A 396 28.14 31.03 -30.43
C PHE A 396 27.46 32.40 -30.50
N GLN A 397 26.95 32.79 -31.66
CA GLN A 397 26.20 34.05 -31.83
C GLN A 397 24.81 33.97 -31.19
N GLU A 398 24.22 32.77 -31.17
CA GLU A 398 22.90 32.47 -30.61
C GLU A 398 22.98 31.72 -29.26
N ILE A 399 24.06 31.92 -28.51
CA ILE A 399 24.36 31.17 -27.27
C ILE A 399 23.24 31.28 -26.21
N ASP A 400 22.52 32.38 -26.19
CA ASP A 400 21.36 32.63 -25.32
C ASP A 400 20.18 31.71 -25.62
N TYR A 401 19.89 31.47 -26.90
CA TYR A 401 18.90 30.49 -27.32
C TYR A 401 19.37 29.06 -27.02
N VAL A 402 20.66 28.79 -27.22
CA VAL A 402 21.26 27.49 -26.90
C VAL A 402 21.12 27.17 -25.42
N ILE A 403 21.46 28.12 -24.54
CA ILE A 403 21.34 27.96 -23.08
C ILE A 403 19.86 27.80 -22.68
N THR A 404 18.97 28.65 -23.20
CA THR A 404 17.54 28.59 -22.85
C THR A 404 16.90 27.26 -23.25
N ASP A 405 17.20 26.77 -24.46
CA ASP A 405 16.68 25.48 -24.94
C ASP A 405 17.25 24.30 -24.15
N THR A 406 18.53 24.37 -23.78
CA THR A 406 19.20 23.33 -22.97
C THR A 406 18.64 23.30 -21.56
N VAL A 407 18.50 24.44 -20.89
CA VAL A 407 17.93 24.54 -19.53
C VAL A 407 16.48 24.05 -19.51
N ARG A 408 15.68 24.44 -20.51
CA ARG A 408 14.30 23.94 -20.66
C ARG A 408 14.27 22.41 -20.79
N GLY A 409 15.16 21.85 -21.63
CA GLY A 409 15.32 20.40 -21.80
C GLY A 409 15.64 19.71 -20.49
N SER A 410 16.70 20.12 -19.80
CA SER A 410 17.10 19.58 -18.51
C SER A 410 15.99 19.62 -17.45
N VAL A 411 15.25 20.74 -17.34
CA VAL A 411 14.13 20.80 -16.38
C VAL A 411 13.06 19.76 -16.72
N VAL A 412 12.71 19.62 -17.99
CA VAL A 412 11.72 18.63 -18.43
C VAL A 412 12.22 17.21 -18.17
N ASP A 413 13.45 16.91 -18.54
CA ASP A 413 14.03 15.57 -18.43
C ASP A 413 14.20 15.15 -16.97
N PHE A 414 14.64 16.08 -16.09
CA PHE A 414 14.60 15.88 -14.65
C PHE A 414 13.22 15.38 -14.18
N PHE A 415 12.14 16.04 -14.60
CA PHE A 415 10.78 15.65 -14.20
C PHE A 415 10.31 14.34 -14.84
N THR A 416 10.78 13.99 -16.04
CA THR A 416 10.47 12.68 -16.65
C THR A 416 11.07 11.51 -15.88
N VAL A 417 12.17 11.73 -15.16
CA VAL A 417 12.78 10.73 -14.26
C VAL A 417 12.22 10.82 -12.84
N TRP A 418 12.03 12.04 -12.34
CA TRP A 418 11.61 12.31 -10.97
C TRP A 418 10.20 11.82 -10.65
N LEU A 419 9.24 12.07 -11.55
CA LEU A 419 7.83 11.80 -11.29
C LEU A 419 7.47 10.30 -11.30
N PRO A 420 8.04 9.46 -12.19
CA PRO A 420 7.82 8.02 -12.15
C PRO A 420 8.73 7.27 -11.16
N ALA A 421 9.68 7.95 -10.50
CA ALA A 421 10.55 7.32 -9.51
C ALA A 421 9.75 6.98 -8.24
N PRO A 422 9.93 5.77 -7.67
CA PRO A 422 9.22 5.36 -6.47
C PRO A 422 9.62 6.20 -5.27
N THR A 423 8.66 6.42 -4.36
CA THR A 423 8.88 7.11 -3.09
C THR A 423 8.59 6.19 -1.91
N LEU A 424 9.34 6.38 -0.82
CA LEU A 424 9.10 5.74 0.48
C LEU A 424 8.71 6.83 1.49
N SER A 425 7.42 7.03 1.69
CA SER A 425 6.88 7.93 2.73
C SER A 425 6.42 7.11 3.94
N PHE A 426 6.76 7.60 5.14
CA PHE A 426 6.30 7.01 6.41
C PHE A 426 5.08 7.70 6.97
N LEU A 427 4.74 8.87 6.44
CA LEU A 427 3.63 9.70 6.92
C LEU A 427 2.58 9.80 5.84
N SER A 428 1.33 9.54 6.22
CA SER A 428 0.21 9.82 5.34
C SER A 428 0.06 11.35 5.23
N TYR A 429 -0.06 11.86 4.00
CA TYR A 429 -0.23 13.29 3.73
C TYR A 429 -1.48 13.87 4.43
N ALA A 430 -2.41 13.01 4.86
CA ALA A 430 -3.63 13.40 5.57
C ALA A 430 -3.38 13.95 6.98
N ASP A 431 -2.25 13.63 7.63
CA ASP A 431 -1.98 14.05 9.01
C ASP A 431 -1.32 15.44 9.13
N GLU A 432 -0.76 16.00 8.04
CA GLU A 432 0.06 17.22 8.14
C GLU A 432 -0.60 18.51 7.64
N MET A 433 -1.70 18.46 6.88
CA MET A 433 -2.36 19.68 6.39
C MET A 433 -3.83 19.74 6.80
N LYS A 434 -4.17 20.83 7.52
CA LYS A 434 -5.54 21.38 7.58
C LYS A 434 -5.93 21.93 6.19
N ALA A 435 -5.95 21.08 5.18
CA ALA A 435 -6.46 21.42 3.86
C ALA A 435 -8.01 21.30 3.89
N PRO A 436 -8.74 22.08 3.08
CA PRO A 436 -10.18 21.90 2.92
C PRO A 436 -10.52 20.46 2.51
N ASP A 437 -11.59 19.88 3.04
CA ASP A 437 -11.96 18.45 2.90
C ASP A 437 -11.89 17.91 1.45
N ASN A 438 -12.20 18.75 0.46
CA ASN A 438 -12.14 18.38 -0.97
C ASN A 438 -10.72 18.21 -1.51
N ILE A 439 -9.74 19.00 -1.02
CA ILE A 439 -8.33 18.92 -1.43
C ILE A 439 -7.63 17.81 -0.64
N GLY A 440 -7.98 17.64 0.64
CA GLY A 440 -7.49 16.55 1.48
C GLY A 440 -7.87 15.16 0.92
N SER A 441 -9.11 15.01 0.44
CA SER A 441 -9.57 13.77 -0.23
C SER A 441 -8.79 13.48 -1.51
N LEU A 442 -8.53 14.50 -2.35
CA LEU A 442 -7.77 14.34 -3.59
C LEU A 442 -6.29 14.03 -3.33
N MET A 443 -5.68 14.63 -2.30
CA MET A 443 -4.31 14.36 -1.88
C MET A 443 -4.17 12.98 -1.21
N GLY A 444 -5.17 12.55 -0.43
CA GLY A 444 -5.25 11.19 0.10
C GLY A 444 -5.39 10.14 -1.00
N LEU A 445 -6.15 10.44 -2.06
CA LEU A 445 -6.29 9.57 -3.23
C LEU A 445 -4.98 9.50 -4.04
N LEU A 446 -4.28 10.63 -4.22
CA LEU A 446 -2.95 10.66 -4.86
C LEU A 446 -1.88 9.89 -4.08
N GLY A 447 -1.93 9.92 -2.74
CA GLY A 447 -1.00 9.15 -1.88
C GLY A 447 -1.26 7.65 -1.85
N SER A 448 -2.42 7.19 -2.35
CA SER A 448 -2.78 5.76 -2.41
C SER A 448 -2.47 5.09 -3.76
N ILE A 449 -2.02 5.87 -4.75
CA ILE A 449 -1.68 5.42 -6.10
C ILE A 449 -0.14 5.29 -6.21
N PRO A 450 0.39 4.26 -6.90
CA PRO A 450 1.83 4.16 -7.09
C PRO A 450 2.38 5.27 -7.99
N ASP A 451 3.62 5.69 -7.78
CA ASP A 451 4.31 6.65 -8.65
C ASP A 451 4.55 6.06 -10.07
N ASN A 452 4.69 4.73 -10.15
CA ASN A 452 4.82 4.00 -11.40
C ASN A 452 3.85 2.82 -11.51
N ALA A 453 3.23 2.64 -12.67
CA ALA A 453 2.23 1.60 -12.92
C ALA A 453 2.78 0.17 -12.78
N PHE A 454 4.09 -0.04 -12.91
CA PHE A 454 4.76 -1.34 -12.77
C PHE A 454 5.50 -1.51 -11.45
N GLN A 455 5.43 -0.53 -10.54
CA GLN A 455 6.04 -0.60 -9.22
C GLN A 455 5.61 -1.87 -8.48
N LYS A 456 6.55 -2.48 -7.75
CA LYS A 456 6.26 -3.62 -6.88
C LYS A 456 5.37 -3.16 -5.74
N ASN A 457 4.41 -4.00 -5.36
CA ASN A 457 3.58 -3.76 -4.20
C ASN A 457 4.49 -3.77 -2.96
N PRO A 458 4.60 -2.67 -2.20
CA PRO A 458 5.28 -2.71 -0.91
C PRO A 458 4.51 -3.64 0.02
N ALA A 459 5.18 -4.15 1.05
CA ALA A 459 4.61 -5.13 1.97
C ALA A 459 3.25 -4.65 2.49
N GLY A 460 2.20 -5.34 2.05
CA GLY A 460 0.85 -5.12 2.47
C GLY A 460 0.01 -4.09 1.72
N ILE A 461 0.57 -3.23 0.87
CA ILE A 461 -0.25 -2.42 -0.06
C ILE A 461 -0.50 -3.26 -1.31
N ASN A 462 -1.77 -3.59 -1.57
CA ASN A 462 -2.14 -4.29 -2.79
C ASN A 462 -2.73 -3.31 -3.82
N TRP A 463 -1.88 -2.80 -4.70
CA TRP A 463 -2.33 -2.05 -5.86
C TRP A 463 -2.90 -2.97 -6.93
N ASN A 464 -4.22 -2.89 -7.10
CA ASN A 464 -4.93 -3.58 -8.18
C ASN A 464 -4.74 -2.86 -9.53
N LEU A 465 -5.31 -3.43 -10.60
CA LEU A 465 -5.20 -2.89 -11.95
C LEU A 465 -5.69 -1.44 -12.06
N ASN A 466 -6.74 -1.07 -11.33
CA ASN A 466 -7.30 0.28 -11.38
C ASN A 466 -6.33 1.32 -10.80
N HIS A 467 -5.62 1.00 -9.71
CA HIS A 467 -4.59 1.88 -9.15
C HIS A 467 -3.42 2.07 -10.14
N ARG A 468 -3.07 1.02 -10.87
CA ARG A 468 -1.98 1.07 -11.87
C ARG A 468 -2.38 1.90 -13.10
N ILE A 469 -3.62 1.78 -13.57
CA ILE A 469 -4.15 2.64 -14.64
C ILE A 469 -4.21 4.10 -14.15
N ALA A 470 -4.69 4.33 -12.92
CA ALA A 470 -4.72 5.66 -12.33
C ALA A 470 -3.31 6.29 -12.25
N SER A 471 -2.28 5.51 -11.90
CA SER A 471 -0.88 5.95 -11.91
C SER A 471 -0.43 6.48 -13.28
N VAL A 472 -0.78 5.78 -14.37
CA VAL A 472 -0.47 6.26 -15.73
C VAL A 472 -1.20 7.57 -16.02
N VAL A 473 -2.49 7.67 -15.70
CA VAL A 473 -3.29 8.88 -15.98
C VAL A 473 -2.78 10.08 -15.18
N PHE A 474 -2.62 9.92 -13.86
CA PHE A 474 -2.14 11.00 -12.99
C PHE A 474 -0.67 11.35 -13.26
N GLY A 475 0.19 10.37 -13.54
CA GLY A 475 1.56 10.61 -13.99
C GLY A 475 1.61 11.42 -15.29
N GLY A 476 0.71 11.09 -16.23
CA GLY A 476 0.54 11.82 -17.49
C GLY A 476 0.08 13.26 -17.28
N LEU A 477 -0.89 13.48 -16.38
CA LEU A 477 -1.32 14.84 -16.01
C LEU A 477 -0.18 15.66 -15.40
N LYS A 478 0.59 15.08 -14.46
CA LYS A 478 1.75 15.76 -13.85
C LYS A 478 2.78 16.16 -14.93
N LEU A 479 3.12 15.27 -15.85
CA LEU A 479 4.05 15.57 -16.94
C LEU A 479 3.49 16.55 -17.98
N ALA A 480 2.19 16.49 -18.28
CA ALA A 480 1.54 17.47 -19.13
C ALA A 480 1.63 18.88 -18.53
N SER A 481 1.42 19.01 -17.21
CA SER A 481 1.60 20.29 -16.51
C SER A 481 3.04 20.80 -16.61
N VAL A 482 4.03 19.94 -16.42
CA VAL A 482 5.45 20.30 -16.61
C VAL A 482 5.71 20.78 -18.03
N GLY A 483 5.19 20.08 -19.04
CA GLY A 483 5.35 20.47 -20.46
C GLY A 483 4.71 21.82 -20.77
N PHE A 484 3.51 22.06 -20.25
CA PHE A 484 2.80 23.31 -20.44
C PHE A 484 3.55 24.49 -19.80
N ILE A 485 3.94 24.35 -18.52
CA ILE A 485 4.65 25.39 -17.76
C ILE A 485 6.03 25.68 -18.36
N SER A 486 6.82 24.63 -18.65
CA SER A 486 8.14 24.78 -19.25
C SER A 486 8.10 25.45 -20.63
N SER A 487 7.07 25.14 -21.44
CA SER A 487 6.89 25.78 -22.76
C SER A 487 6.58 27.27 -22.64
N ILE A 488 5.70 27.65 -21.72
CA ILE A 488 5.39 29.06 -21.47
C ILE A 488 6.63 29.80 -20.93
N GLY A 489 7.31 29.19 -19.95
CA GLY A 489 8.51 29.76 -19.34
C GLY A 489 9.64 29.95 -20.35
N ALA A 490 9.84 29.01 -21.27
CA ALA A 490 10.84 29.12 -22.32
C ALA A 490 10.56 30.27 -23.28
N VAL A 491 9.29 30.47 -23.65
CA VAL A 491 8.92 31.60 -24.51
C VAL A 491 9.06 32.93 -23.77
N ALA A 492 8.63 33.02 -22.50
CA ALA A 492 8.84 34.21 -21.70
C ALA A 492 10.34 34.56 -21.57
N SER A 493 11.19 33.55 -21.37
CA SER A 493 12.64 33.69 -21.29
C SER A 493 13.24 34.16 -22.62
N SER A 494 12.86 33.51 -23.73
CA SER A 494 13.27 33.88 -25.09
C SER A 494 12.86 35.31 -25.47
N ASN A 495 11.65 35.73 -25.10
CA ASN A 495 11.16 37.10 -25.32
C ASN A 495 11.95 38.13 -24.51
N SER A 496 12.29 37.80 -23.26
CA SER A 496 13.07 38.68 -22.38
C SER A 496 14.50 38.83 -22.87
N LEU A 497 15.15 37.72 -23.28
CA LEU A 497 16.48 37.74 -23.88
C LEU A 497 16.54 38.55 -25.17
N TYR A 498 15.52 38.40 -26.03
CA TYR A 498 15.39 39.23 -27.23
C TYR A 498 15.26 40.72 -26.90
N ALA A 499 14.47 41.09 -25.89
CA ALA A 499 14.34 42.47 -25.47
C ALA A 499 15.67 43.04 -24.95
N ILE A 500 16.42 42.27 -24.16
CA ILE A 500 17.75 42.64 -23.67
C ILE A 500 18.72 42.81 -24.85
N ARG A 501 18.78 41.85 -25.79
CA ARG A 501 19.67 41.92 -26.96
C ARG A 501 19.36 43.12 -27.85
N LYS A 502 18.08 43.47 -28.02
CA LYS A 502 17.64 44.67 -28.74
C LYS A 502 18.14 45.96 -28.10
N VAL A 503 18.23 46.01 -26.77
CA VAL A 503 18.75 47.18 -26.03
C VAL A 503 20.26 47.30 -26.21
N PHE A 504 21.01 46.20 -26.16
CA PHE A 504 22.48 46.24 -26.22
C PHE A 504 23.07 46.28 -27.63
N ASN A 505 22.42 45.67 -28.63
CA ASN A 505 22.91 45.59 -30.01
C ASN A 505 21.78 45.81 -31.03
N PRO A 506 21.34 47.07 -31.24
CA PRO A 506 20.21 47.39 -32.11
C PRO A 506 20.48 47.11 -33.60
N ALA A 507 21.75 47.12 -34.05
CA ALA A 507 22.14 46.95 -35.45
C ALA A 507 22.05 45.50 -35.98
N VAL A 508 22.05 44.49 -35.09
CA VAL A 508 21.99 43.06 -35.47
C VAL A 508 20.55 42.54 -35.57
N VAL A 509 19.58 43.25 -34.97
CA VAL A 509 18.19 42.79 -34.80
C VAL A 509 17.30 43.09 -36.02
N THR A 510 17.78 43.85 -37.00
CA THR A 510 16.96 44.33 -38.13
C THR A 510 16.76 43.28 -39.24
N GLU A 511 17.58 42.23 -39.32
CA GLU A 511 17.48 41.22 -40.39
C GLU A 511 16.77 39.91 -40.00
N GLN A 512 16.67 39.57 -38.70
CA GLN A 512 16.05 38.32 -38.27
C GLN A 512 14.54 38.48 -37.95
N ARG A 513 13.69 38.36 -38.97
CA ARG A 513 12.25 38.07 -38.74
C ARG A 513 12.09 36.61 -38.29
N ILE A 514 12.24 36.36 -36.99
CA ILE A 514 11.92 35.05 -36.41
C ILE A 514 10.39 34.90 -36.40
N MET A 515 9.84 34.06 -37.29
CA MET A 515 8.45 33.61 -37.18
C MET A 515 8.31 32.79 -35.89
N ARG A 516 7.73 33.39 -34.84
CA ARG A 516 7.47 32.69 -33.58
C ARG A 516 6.24 31.80 -33.74
N SER A 517 6.37 30.53 -33.40
CA SER A 517 5.23 29.61 -33.34
C SER A 517 4.22 30.10 -32.27
N PRO A 518 2.91 29.83 -32.44
CA PRO A 518 1.92 30.28 -31.47
C PRO A 518 2.18 29.62 -30.11
N ILE A 519 2.34 30.44 -29.08
CA ILE A 519 2.82 30.04 -27.75
C ILE A 519 1.89 29.00 -27.12
N LEU A 520 0.59 29.31 -27.08
CA LEU A 520 -0.41 28.43 -26.51
C LEU A 520 -0.51 27.10 -27.28
N LYS A 521 -0.45 27.16 -28.62
CA LYS A 521 -0.48 25.97 -29.46
C LYS A 521 0.72 25.07 -29.18
N THR A 522 1.92 25.66 -29.09
CA THR A 522 3.16 24.93 -28.78
C THR A 522 3.10 24.31 -27.38
N ALA A 523 2.64 25.07 -26.38
CA ALA A 523 2.52 24.60 -25.00
C ALA A 523 1.51 23.45 -24.85
N VAL A 524 0.35 23.53 -25.51
CA VAL A 524 -0.66 22.46 -25.47
C VAL A 524 -0.15 21.20 -26.17
N ILE A 525 0.47 21.33 -27.36
CA ILE A 525 0.99 20.16 -28.09
C ILE A 525 2.13 19.49 -27.32
N TYR A 526 3.04 20.28 -26.74
CA TYR A 526 4.13 19.73 -25.94
C TYR A 526 3.63 19.11 -24.63
N ALA A 527 2.62 19.70 -23.99
CA ALA A 527 1.95 19.11 -22.82
C ALA A 527 1.32 17.74 -23.16
N CYS A 528 0.61 17.63 -24.28
CA CYS A 528 0.05 16.37 -24.74
C CYS A 528 1.15 15.34 -25.07
N PHE A 529 2.24 15.78 -25.70
CA PHE A 529 3.39 14.92 -25.99
C PHE A 529 4.02 14.35 -24.71
N LEU A 530 4.27 15.17 -23.70
CA LEU A 530 4.83 14.71 -22.43
C LEU A 530 3.84 13.85 -21.63
N GLY A 531 2.58 14.26 -21.56
CA GLY A 531 1.57 13.56 -20.78
C GLY A 531 1.17 12.19 -21.33
N ILE A 532 1.28 12.00 -22.65
CA ILE A 532 0.93 10.74 -23.32
C ILE A 532 2.20 9.96 -23.68
N SER A 533 3.00 10.46 -24.62
CA SER A 533 4.16 9.71 -25.14
C SER A 533 5.25 9.58 -24.10
N ALA A 534 5.74 10.68 -23.53
CA ALA A 534 6.85 10.61 -22.58
C ALA A 534 6.44 9.80 -21.34
N ASN A 535 5.29 10.11 -20.75
CA ASN A 535 4.76 9.36 -19.61
C ASN A 535 4.74 7.84 -19.86
N LEU A 536 4.16 7.36 -20.97
CA LEU A 536 4.13 5.92 -21.26
C LEU A 536 5.54 5.32 -21.39
N ARG A 537 6.46 6.02 -22.07
CA ARG A 537 7.83 5.56 -22.25
C ARG A 537 8.59 5.47 -20.92
N TYR A 538 8.51 6.51 -20.08
CA TYR A 538 9.18 6.51 -18.77
C TYR A 538 8.50 5.59 -17.75
N GLN A 539 7.19 5.34 -17.86
CA GLN A 539 6.52 4.29 -17.10
C GLN A 539 7.12 2.90 -17.43
N ILE A 540 7.41 2.62 -18.70
CA ILE A 540 8.05 1.36 -19.13
C ILE A 540 9.52 1.31 -18.71
N ILE A 541 10.29 2.38 -18.91
CA ILE A 541 11.72 2.38 -18.59
C ILE A 541 11.94 2.27 -17.10
N ALA A 542 11.37 3.18 -16.30
CA ALA A 542 11.51 3.13 -14.86
C ALA A 542 10.85 1.85 -14.31
N GLY A 543 9.64 1.55 -14.75
CA GLY A 543 8.84 0.46 -14.19
C GLY A 543 9.32 -0.93 -14.59
N VAL A 544 9.43 -1.21 -15.88
CA VAL A 544 9.74 -2.56 -16.40
C VAL A 544 11.24 -2.78 -16.46
N VAL A 545 11.99 -1.89 -17.13
CA VAL A 545 13.43 -2.10 -17.33
C VAL A 545 14.20 -1.95 -16.02
N GLU A 546 13.95 -0.85 -15.31
CA GLU A 546 14.74 -0.48 -14.14
C GLU A 546 14.24 -1.09 -12.82
N HIS A 547 12.95 -1.38 -12.67
CA HIS A 547 12.41 -1.97 -11.43
C HIS A 547 11.98 -3.44 -11.53
N ARG A 548 11.75 -4.00 -12.72
CA ARG A 548 11.41 -5.43 -12.87
C ARG A 548 12.57 -6.26 -13.39
N LEU A 549 13.19 -5.84 -14.49
CA LEU A 549 14.27 -6.58 -15.14
C LEU A 549 15.60 -6.41 -14.41
N SER A 550 15.98 -5.17 -14.11
CA SER A 550 17.26 -4.86 -13.46
C SER A 550 17.41 -5.50 -12.07
N GLU A 551 16.32 -5.70 -11.32
CA GLU A 551 16.39 -6.34 -10.00
C GLU A 551 16.77 -7.82 -10.06
N GLN A 552 16.53 -8.52 -11.17
CA GLN A 552 16.99 -9.91 -11.35
C GLN A 552 18.53 -10.00 -11.38
N PHE A 553 19.20 -8.89 -11.71
CA PHE A 553 20.64 -8.76 -11.81
C PHE A 553 21.20 -7.78 -10.78
N ALA A 554 20.53 -7.63 -9.63
CA ALA A 554 20.87 -6.62 -8.62
C ALA A 554 22.33 -6.68 -8.13
N SER A 555 22.95 -7.87 -8.16
CA SER A 555 24.35 -8.10 -7.78
C SER A 555 25.37 -7.57 -8.79
N GLN A 556 24.96 -7.25 -10.03
CA GLN A 556 25.83 -6.79 -11.11
C GLN A 556 25.57 -5.31 -11.43
N THR A 557 26.11 -4.42 -10.60
CA THR A 557 25.88 -2.95 -10.71
C THR A 557 26.24 -2.38 -12.09
N PHE A 558 27.35 -2.83 -12.69
CA PHE A 558 27.75 -2.37 -14.02
C PHE A 558 26.73 -2.73 -15.10
N PHE A 559 26.26 -3.98 -15.12
CA PHE A 559 25.28 -4.45 -16.10
C PHE A 559 23.95 -3.70 -15.97
N VAL A 560 23.49 -3.48 -14.74
CA VAL A 560 22.28 -2.70 -14.46
C VAL A 560 22.39 -1.26 -15.00
N ASN A 561 23.50 -0.58 -14.74
CA ASN A 561 23.69 0.79 -15.20
C ASN A 561 23.83 0.86 -16.72
N MET A 562 24.51 -0.12 -17.34
CA MET A 562 24.60 -0.24 -18.80
C MET A 562 23.24 -0.45 -19.44
N LEU A 563 22.39 -1.30 -18.87
CA LEU A 563 21.03 -1.54 -19.35
C LEU A 563 20.17 -0.27 -19.29
N SER A 564 20.23 0.47 -18.17
CA SER A 564 19.56 1.76 -18.02
C SER A 564 20.05 2.78 -19.04
N PHE A 565 21.38 2.88 -19.24
CA PHE A 565 21.99 3.76 -20.25
C PHE A 565 21.50 3.47 -21.67
N VAL A 566 21.52 2.19 -22.09
CA VAL A 566 21.04 1.78 -23.42
C VAL A 566 19.55 2.07 -23.59
N ALA A 567 18.73 1.71 -22.60
CA ALA A 567 17.29 1.95 -22.65
C ALA A 567 16.96 3.45 -22.75
N ARG A 568 17.63 4.30 -21.96
CA ARG A 568 17.46 5.76 -21.99
C ARG A 568 17.97 6.39 -23.29
N THR A 569 19.06 5.88 -23.85
CA THR A 569 19.57 6.34 -25.16
C THR A 569 18.57 6.04 -26.28
N VAL A 570 18.06 4.80 -26.34
CA VAL A 570 17.04 4.40 -27.32
C VAL A 570 15.76 5.22 -27.13
N ASN A 571 15.35 5.44 -25.87
CA ASN A 571 14.20 6.24 -25.53
C ASN A 571 14.33 7.70 -25.96
N SER A 572 15.50 8.31 -25.72
CA SER A 572 15.79 9.69 -26.10
C SER A 572 15.69 9.83 -27.62
N TYR A 573 16.37 8.94 -28.37
CA TYR A 573 16.30 8.91 -29.83
C TYR A 573 14.86 8.76 -30.35
N TRP A 574 14.12 7.77 -29.83
CA TRP A 574 12.74 7.51 -30.24
C TRP A 574 11.80 8.68 -29.89
N GLY A 575 11.96 9.26 -28.71
CA GLY A 575 11.22 10.44 -28.27
C GLY A 575 11.46 11.65 -29.17
N THR A 576 12.70 11.88 -29.59
CA THR A 576 13.03 12.95 -30.55
C THR A 576 12.34 12.75 -31.90
N GLN A 577 12.34 11.53 -32.44
CA GLN A 577 11.65 11.24 -33.71
C GLN A 577 10.14 11.51 -33.61
N GLN A 578 9.49 11.00 -32.55
CA GLN A 578 8.06 11.24 -32.32
C GLN A 578 7.73 12.72 -32.16
N TRP A 579 8.58 13.48 -31.46
CA TRP A 579 8.39 14.91 -31.32
C TRP A 579 8.48 15.65 -32.65
N ILE A 580 9.48 15.32 -33.48
CA ILE A 580 9.66 15.93 -34.80
C ILE A 580 8.46 15.67 -35.69
N ASP A 581 7.98 14.43 -35.74
CA ASP A 581 6.83 14.06 -36.57
C ASP A 581 5.55 14.74 -36.08
N LEU A 582 5.33 14.81 -34.76
CA LEU A 582 4.22 15.54 -34.18
C LEU A 582 4.30 17.05 -34.47
N ALA A 583 5.48 17.65 -34.34
CA ALA A 583 5.70 19.07 -34.62
C ALA A 583 5.45 19.40 -36.11
N ARG A 584 5.84 18.51 -37.03
CA ARG A 584 5.54 18.63 -38.46
C ARG A 584 4.04 18.49 -38.73
N PHE A 585 3.41 17.44 -38.20
CA PHE A 585 1.98 17.15 -38.41
C PHE A 585 1.08 18.29 -37.91
N THR A 586 1.43 18.88 -36.76
CA THR A 586 0.67 19.99 -36.17
C THR A 586 1.01 21.35 -36.76
N GLY A 587 1.96 21.43 -37.70
CA GLY A 587 2.42 22.68 -38.32
C GLY A 587 3.22 23.58 -37.39
N LEU A 588 3.81 23.05 -36.32
CA LEU A 588 4.80 23.76 -35.49
C LEU A 588 6.15 23.88 -36.19
N GLN A 589 6.48 22.94 -37.09
CA GLN A 589 7.67 22.98 -37.94
C GLN A 589 7.26 22.93 -39.42
N VAL A 590 7.50 24.01 -40.16
CA VAL A 590 7.14 24.13 -41.59
C VAL A 590 8.19 23.42 -42.46
N ARG A 591 7.74 22.63 -43.45
CA ARG A 591 8.62 22.05 -44.48
C ARG A 591 9.05 23.18 -45.41
N LYS A 592 10.35 23.37 -45.61
CA LYS A 592 10.85 24.26 -46.67
C LYS A 592 10.49 23.59 -48.00
N THR A 593 9.36 23.97 -48.59
CA THR A 593 9.04 23.61 -49.96
C THR A 593 9.93 24.48 -50.83
N GLU A 594 11.00 23.93 -51.41
CA GLU A 594 11.64 24.59 -52.54
C GLU A 594 10.61 24.70 -53.66
N SER A 595 10.18 25.92 -53.94
CA SER A 595 9.37 26.24 -55.10
C SER A 595 10.20 25.97 -56.36
N PRO A 596 9.66 25.29 -57.39
CA PRO A 596 10.35 25.16 -58.65
C PRO A 596 10.58 26.55 -59.24
N THR A 597 11.82 26.86 -59.59
CA THR A 597 12.21 28.08 -60.30
C THR A 597 11.42 28.17 -61.60
N SER A 598 10.60 29.20 -61.72
CA SER A 598 9.99 29.61 -62.98
C SER A 598 11.05 30.34 -63.80
N ASP A 599 11.89 29.60 -64.51
CA ASP A 599 12.76 30.18 -65.53
C ASP A 599 12.02 30.15 -66.87
N THR A 600 11.50 31.30 -67.27
CA THR A 600 11.14 31.60 -68.66
C THR A 600 12.41 31.58 -69.53
N PRO A 601 12.34 31.10 -70.78
CA PRO A 601 13.53 30.77 -71.56
C PRO A 601 14.16 32.03 -72.17
N ASN A 602 15.45 32.25 -71.88
CA ASN A 602 16.28 33.18 -72.64
C ASN A 602 16.89 32.43 -73.84
N PRO A 603 16.65 32.87 -75.09
CA PRO A 603 17.13 32.21 -76.29
C PRO A 603 18.57 32.65 -76.61
N ALA A 604 19.55 32.12 -75.88
CA ALA A 604 20.97 32.36 -76.17
C ALA A 604 21.87 31.26 -75.61
N ALA A 605 21.62 30.02 -76.01
CA ALA A 605 22.58 28.92 -75.91
C ALA A 605 22.24 27.84 -76.96
N ILE A 606 22.20 28.27 -78.23
CA ILE A 606 22.46 27.37 -79.34
C ILE A 606 23.97 27.14 -79.35
N LEU A 607 24.37 25.90 -79.64
CA LEU A 607 25.73 25.41 -79.90
C LEU A 607 26.45 24.84 -78.67
N CYS A 608 26.26 23.54 -78.42
CA CYS A 608 27.30 22.52 -78.62
C CYS A 608 26.89 21.21 -77.93
N ASN A 609 26.79 20.15 -78.74
CA ASN A 609 27.01 18.73 -78.41
C ASN A 609 25.98 18.07 -77.47
N GLU A 610 25.34 16.94 -77.77
CA GLU A 610 25.78 15.79 -78.56
C GLU A 610 24.55 14.96 -79.00
N THR A 611 24.63 14.49 -80.24
CA THR A 611 24.11 13.25 -80.86
C THR A 611 23.10 12.36 -80.11
N GLU A 612 22.00 12.12 -80.84
CA GLU A 612 21.13 10.96 -80.86
C GLU A 612 21.86 9.59 -80.81
N GLU A 613 21.30 8.66 -80.04
CA GLU A 613 20.90 7.27 -80.41
C GLU A 613 20.41 6.60 -79.11
N ALA A 614 19.12 6.52 -78.78
CA ALA A 614 18.04 5.70 -79.33
C ALA A 614 18.21 4.17 -79.10
N SER A 615 17.15 3.59 -78.50
CA SER A 615 16.71 2.18 -78.56
C SER A 615 17.38 1.20 -77.57
N ILE A 616 16.74 0.25 -76.86
CA ILE A 616 15.42 -0.40 -76.97
C ILE A 616 15.00 -0.96 -75.59
N ASP A 617 13.68 -1.07 -75.46
CA ASP A 617 12.81 -1.68 -74.46
C ASP A 617 13.15 -3.07 -73.89
N GLU A 618 12.53 -3.30 -72.71
CA GLU A 618 11.88 -4.52 -72.18
C GLU A 618 12.58 -5.89 -72.25
N ILE A 619 12.54 -6.62 -71.12
CA ILE A 619 11.75 -7.87 -70.93
C ILE A 619 12.07 -8.50 -69.56
N GLU A 620 11.00 -8.73 -68.79
CA GLU A 620 10.75 -9.76 -67.76
C GLU A 620 11.90 -10.25 -66.85
N LYS A 621 11.87 -9.89 -65.55
CA LYS A 621 11.20 -10.65 -64.47
C LYS A 621 11.38 -10.00 -63.10
#